data_AF-A0A069CTB7-F1
#
_entry.id   AF-A0A069CTB7-F1
#
_cell.length_a   1.000
_cell.length_b   1.000
_cell.length_c   1.000
_cell.angle_alpha   90.00
_cell.angle_beta   90.00
_cell.angle_gamma   90.00
#
_symmetry.space_group_name_H-M   'P 1'
#
loop_
_entity.id
_entity.type
_entity.pdbx_description
1 polymer ?
#
loop_
_entity_poly.entity_id
_entity_poly.type
_entity_poly.pdbx_seq_one_letter_code
_entity_poly.pdbx_strand_id
1 'polypeptide(L)' 'MKIVMPIEQKIMVTADEAAALLSRSRSYFDESIRFDKRFKKLGVEVENGRYSQELLKAYGRGEGR' A
#
# COMPACT_ATOMS: atom_id res chain seq x y z
N MET A 1 -10.00 6.44 -19.59
CA MET A 1 -9.32 5.13 -19.72
C MET A 1 -9.50 4.38 -18.41
N LYS A 2 -10.09 3.18 -18.44
CA LYS A 2 -10.21 2.32 -17.25
C LYS A 2 -8.87 1.59 -17.13
N ILE A 3 -8.06 1.91 -16.13
CA ILE A 3 -6.83 1.17 -15.85
C ILE A 3 -7.27 -0.21 -15.36
N VAL A 4 -7.25 -1.20 -16.26
CA VAL A 4 -7.56 -2.59 -15.92
C VAL A 4 -6.29 -3.17 -15.31
N MET A 5 -6.20 -3.14 -13.99
CA MET A 5 -5.14 -3.86 -13.27
C MET A 5 -5.35 -5.37 -13.49
N PRO A 6 -4.31 -6.13 -13.92
CA PRO A 6 -4.34 -7.58 -14.02
C PRO A 6 -4.84 -8.22 -12.72
N ILE A 7 -5.60 -9.31 -12.81
CA ILE A 7 -6.24 -9.97 -11.66
C ILE A 7 -5.22 -10.37 -10.58
N GLU A 8 -4.01 -10.73 -10.98
CA GLU A 8 -2.90 -11.09 -10.08
C GLU A 8 -2.41 -9.89 -9.23
N GLN A 9 -2.64 -8.65 -9.69
CA GLN A 9 -2.33 -7.42 -8.95
C GLN A 9 -3.45 -7.00 -7.96
N LYS A 10 -4.55 -7.77 -7.88
CA LYS A 10 -5.75 -7.42 -7.09
C LYS A 10 -5.79 -8.00 -5.69
N ILE A 11 -4.68 -8.44 -5.12
CA ILE A 11 -4.69 -8.77 -3.68
C ILE A 11 -4.69 -7.46 -2.91
N MET A 12 -5.90 -7.07 -2.50
CA MET A 12 -6.13 -5.91 -1.64
C MET A 12 -6.16 -6.37 -0.18
N VAL A 13 -5.26 -5.81 0.60
CA VAL A 13 -5.14 -6.10 2.03
C VAL A 13 -5.79 -5.00 2.86
N THR A 14 -6.22 -5.38 4.05
CA THR A 14 -6.64 -4.46 5.10
C THR A 14 -5.46 -3.66 5.62
N ALA A 15 -5.79 -2.69 6.45
CA ALA A 15 -4.85 -1.75 7.02
C ALA A 15 -3.99 -2.40 8.14
N ASP A 16 -4.51 -3.42 8.84
CA ASP A 16 -3.76 -4.27 9.76
C ASP A 16 -2.75 -5.16 9.03
N GLU A 17 -3.19 -5.83 7.97
CA GLU A 17 -2.32 -6.65 7.13
C GLU A 17 -1.23 -5.81 6.45
N ALA A 18 -1.56 -4.60 6.00
CA ALA A 18 -0.60 -3.69 5.41
C ALA A 18 0.50 -3.27 6.42
N ALA A 19 0.11 -2.97 7.66
CA ALA A 19 1.07 -2.67 8.73
C ALA A 19 1.97 -3.88 9.03
N ALA A 20 1.38 -5.08 9.13
CA ALA A 20 2.11 -6.32 9.36
C ALA A 20 3.13 -6.61 8.24
N LEU A 21 2.74 -6.44 6.97
CA LEU A 21 3.61 -6.64 5.81
C LEU A 21 4.82 -5.69 5.79
N LEU A 22 4.68 -4.50 6.39
CA LEU A 22 5.77 -3.54 6.54
C LEU A 22 6.53 -3.69 7.86
N SER A 23 6.19 -4.69 8.69
CA SER A 23 6.75 -4.88 10.03
C SER A 23 6.65 -3.61 10.88
N ARG A 24 5.45 -3.02 10.90
CA ARG A 24 5.10 -1.83 11.66
C ARG A 24 3.82 -2.05 12.45
N SER A 25 3.61 -1.24 13.49
CA SER A 25 2.34 -1.21 14.19
C SER A 25 1.25 -0.59 13.34
N ARG A 26 -0.01 -0.96 13.62
CA ARG A 26 -1.18 -0.37 12.97
C ARG A 26 -1.23 1.16 13.14
N SER A 27 -0.94 1.66 14.34
CA SER A 27 -0.89 3.10 14.63
C SER A 27 0.18 3.82 13.81
N TYR A 28 1.41 3.29 13.75
CA TYR A 28 2.47 3.90 12.95
C TYR A 28 2.12 3.93 11.46
N PHE A 29 1.45 2.88 10.98
CA PHE A 29 0.99 2.85 9.59
C PHE A 29 0.02 4.00 9.30
N ASP A 30 -0.98 4.20 10.16
CA ASP A 30 -1.97 5.26 9.97
C ASP A 30 -1.39 6.66 10.14
N GLU A 31 -0.55 6.87 11.15
CA GLU A 31 -0.02 8.20 11.49
C GLU A 31 1.10 8.63 10.56
N SER A 32 1.88 7.69 10.02
CA SER A 32 3.09 8.00 9.24
C SER A 32 3.03 7.49 7.81
N ILE A 33 2.84 6.17 7.61
CA ILE A 33 3.02 5.54 6.28
C ILE A 33 1.91 5.96 5.31
N ARG A 34 0.65 5.97 5.75
CA ARG A 34 -0.49 6.34 4.90
C ARG A 34 -0.40 7.78 4.38
N PHE A 35 0.32 8.64 5.09
CA PHE A 35 0.55 10.03 4.71
C PHE A 35 1.87 10.28 3.97
N ASP A 36 2.74 9.28 3.84
CA ASP A 36 4.01 9.40 3.13
C ASP A 36 3.80 9.74 1.64
N LYS A 37 4.60 10.68 1.13
CA LYS A 37 4.48 11.17 -0.24
C LYS A 37 4.71 10.08 -1.28
N ARG A 38 5.65 9.15 -1.04
CA ARG A 38 5.97 8.06 -1.96
C ARG A 38 4.87 7.00 -1.92
N PHE A 39 4.37 6.69 -0.73
CA PHE A 39 3.23 5.79 -0.56
C PHE A 39 2.02 6.24 -1.38
N LYS A 40 1.68 7.54 -1.30
CA LYS A 40 0.61 8.13 -2.12
C LYS A 40 0.93 8.17 -3.61
N LYS A 41 2.16 8.52 -3.98
CA LYS A 41 2.61 8.56 -5.40
C LYS A 41 2.49 7.20 -6.09
N LEU A 42 2.81 6.12 -5.37
CA LEU A 42 2.68 4.75 -5.87
C LEU A 42 1.22 4.29 -5.99
N GLY A 43 0.25 5.01 -5.40
CA GLY A 43 -1.15 4.59 -5.41
C GLY A 43 -1.39 3.32 -4.59
N VAL A 44 -0.64 3.14 -3.49
CA VAL A 44 -0.73 1.90 -2.67
C VAL A 44 -2.13 1.75 -2.06
N GLU A 45 -2.75 2.84 -1.63
CA GLU A 45 -4.16 2.86 -1.21
C GLU A 45 -5.05 2.99 -2.46
N VAL A 46 -5.76 1.91 -2.78
CA VAL A 46 -6.58 1.80 -4.01
C VAL A 46 -8.03 2.19 -3.74
N GLU A 47 -8.54 1.83 -2.56
CA GLU A 47 -9.86 2.19 -2.06
C GLU A 47 -9.72 2.50 -0.56
N ASN A 48 -10.61 3.32 0.01
CA ASN A 48 -10.51 3.78 1.39
C ASN A 48 -10.30 2.62 2.38
N GLY A 49 -9.09 2.50 2.93
CA GLY A 49 -8.72 1.42 3.85
C GLY A 49 -8.36 0.06 3.21
N ARG A 50 -8.16 0.02 1.89
CA ARG A 50 -7.72 -1.16 1.13
C ARG A 50 -6.47 -0.85 0.32
N TYR A 51 -5.46 -1.71 0.46
CA TYR A 51 -4.12 -1.46 -0.04
C TYR A 51 -3.68 -2.55 -1.00
N SER A 52 -3.09 -2.19 -2.14
CA SER A 52 -2.49 -3.19 -3.04
C SER A 52 -1.28 -3.83 -2.37
N GLN A 53 -1.33 -5.15 -2.17
CA GLN A 53 -0.22 -5.90 -1.57
C GLN A 53 1.08 -5.78 -2.36
N GLU A 54 1.00 -5.75 -3.69
CA GLU A 54 2.16 -5.64 -4.59
C GLU A 54 2.83 -4.27 -4.44
N LEU A 55 2.04 -3.19 -4.55
CA LEU A 55 2.56 -1.83 -4.42
C LEU A 55 3.09 -1.55 -3.01
N LEU A 56 2.46 -2.15 -2.00
CA LEU A 56 2.94 -2.10 -0.62
C LEU A 56 4.32 -2.76 -0.47
N LYS A 57 4.53 -3.93 -1.10
CA LYS A 57 5.84 -4.59 -1.11
C LYS A 57 6.89 -3.76 -1.86
N ALA A 58 6.52 -3.14 -2.99
CA ALA A 58 7.40 -2.23 -3.73
C ALA A 58 7.82 -1.02 -2.87
N TYR A 59 6.86 -0.40 -2.19
CA TYR A 59 7.13 0.66 -1.22
C TYR A 59 8.10 0.21 -0.10
N GLY A 60 7.87 -0.98 0.48
CA GLY A 60 8.72 -1.56 1.52
C GLY A 60 10.16 -1.83 1.07
N ARG A 61 10.37 -2.19 -0.21
CA ARG A 61 11.70 -2.34 -0.82
C ARG A 61 12.37 -1.01 -1.18
N GLY A 62 11.64 0.11 -1.13
CA GLY A 62 12.15 1.43 -1.48
C GLY A 62 12.15 1.73 -2.98
N GLU A 63 11.36 1.00 -3.77
CA GLU A 63 11.17 1.28 -5.20
C GLU A 63 10.42 2.61 -5.40
N GLY A 64 10.76 3.35 -6.47
CA GLY A 64 10.20 4.67 -6.76
C GLY A 64 10.94 5.85 -6.12
N ARG A 65 12.18 5.64 -5.66
CA ARG A 65 13.16 6.69 -5.33
C ARG A 65 13.64 7.44 -6.56
#